data_AF-A0ABD3UV12-F1
#
_entry.id   AF-A0ABD3UV12-F1
#
_cell.length_a   1.000
_cell.length_b   1.000
_cell.length_c   1.000
_cell.angle_alpha   90.00
_cell.angle_beta   90.00
_cell.angle_gamma   90.00
#
_symmetry.space_group_name_H-M   'P 1'
#
loop_
_entity.id
_entity.type
_entity.pdbx_description
1 polymer ?
#
loop_
_entity_poly.entity_id
_entity_poly.type
_entity_poly.pdbx_seq_one_letter_code
_entity_poly.pdbx_strand_id
1 'polypeptide(L)'
;MGKTPAVKNANGNVRPRKLYDAPDDEKLELKLDSITSKTRTPCFVYVLTFFSALGGFLFGYDTGVISGAMIILRRHFSLSSLWQELVVSVTLAAAAVFALVGGCLNDRLGRRTVIMSASIIFCVGAVCMGISIDKYMLLTGRIVIGAGIGK
;
A
#
# COMPACT_ATOMS: atom_id res chain seq x y z
N MET A 1 -21.30 -41.35 39.01
CA MET A 1 -20.34 -40.71 38.08
C MET A 1 -21.09 -40.41 36.78
N GLY A 2 -21.97 -39.40 36.82
CA GLY A 2 -22.93 -39.12 35.74
C GLY A 2 -22.35 -38.13 34.75
N LYS A 3 -22.12 -38.55 33.51
CA LYS A 3 -21.87 -37.60 32.41
C LYS A 3 -23.20 -36.95 32.05
N THR A 4 -23.41 -35.71 32.49
CA THR A 4 -24.55 -34.89 32.06
C THR A 4 -24.35 -34.52 30.58
N PRO A 5 -25.33 -34.77 29.68
CA PRO A 5 -25.11 -34.67 28.24
C PRO A 5 -24.99 -33.22 27.75
N ALA A 6 -24.16 -33.03 26.72
CA ALA A 6 -23.93 -31.75 26.06
C ALA A 6 -25.22 -31.19 25.43
N VAL A 7 -25.51 -29.91 25.69
CA VAL A 7 -26.64 -29.19 25.08
C VAL A 7 -26.28 -28.79 23.65
N LYS A 8 -26.73 -29.58 22.67
CA LYS A 8 -26.68 -29.24 21.24
C LYS A 8 -27.80 -28.27 20.88
N ASN A 9 -27.48 -27.19 20.16
CA ASN A 9 -28.51 -26.38 19.50
C ASN A 9 -28.87 -26.99 18.12
N ALA A 10 -30.01 -26.55 17.55
CA ALA A 10 -30.55 -27.02 16.27
C ALA A 10 -29.61 -26.84 15.05
N ASN A 11 -28.48 -26.14 15.21
CA ASN A 11 -27.52 -25.83 14.14
C ASN A 11 -26.20 -26.59 14.30
N GLY A 12 -26.12 -27.58 15.19
CA GLY A 12 -24.90 -28.37 15.42
C GLY A 12 -23.76 -27.62 16.12
N ASN A 13 -23.98 -26.35 16.51
CA ASN A 13 -22.99 -25.54 17.20
C ASN A 13 -23.06 -25.77 18.71
N VAL A 14 -21.98 -26.34 19.25
CA VAL A 14 -21.77 -26.47 20.70
C VAL A 14 -21.54 -25.08 21.27
N ARG A 15 -22.41 -24.60 22.16
CA ARG A 15 -22.16 -23.38 22.92
C ARG A 15 -20.99 -23.67 23.88
N PRO A 16 -19.92 -22.85 23.92
CA PRO A 16 -18.79 -23.16 24.78
C PRO A 16 -19.21 -23.17 26.24
N ARG A 17 -18.80 -24.24 26.95
CA ARG A 17 -18.82 -24.35 28.41
C ARG A 17 -18.08 -23.13 29.00
N LYS A 18 -18.60 -22.51 30.06
CA LYS A 18 -17.94 -21.33 30.67
C LYS A 18 -16.49 -21.70 31.04
N LEU A 19 -15.53 -20.89 30.60
CA LEU A 19 -14.07 -21.04 30.76
C LEU A 19 -13.61 -21.26 32.23
N TYR A 20 -14.47 -20.96 33.20
CA TYR A 20 -14.17 -21.01 34.63
C TYR A 20 -14.20 -22.42 35.23
N ASP A 21 -14.95 -23.35 34.62
CA ASP A 21 -15.21 -24.69 35.17
C ASP A 21 -14.33 -25.80 34.56
N ALA A 22 -13.34 -25.44 33.73
CA ALA A 22 -12.49 -26.37 33.00
C ALA A 22 -11.18 -26.68 33.76
N PRO A 23 -10.68 -27.93 33.72
CA PRO A 23 -9.34 -28.27 34.20
C PRO A 23 -8.26 -27.49 33.42
N ASP A 24 -7.08 -27.29 34.02
CA ASP A 24 -6.11 -26.30 33.56
C ASP A 24 -5.48 -26.61 32.18
N ASP A 25 -5.46 -27.87 31.77
CA ASP A 25 -5.10 -28.35 30.44
C ASP A 25 -6.12 -27.93 29.37
N GLU A 26 -7.42 -28.05 29.67
CA GLU A 26 -8.51 -27.64 28.77
C GLU A 26 -8.62 -26.11 28.63
N LYS A 27 -8.25 -25.34 29.67
CA LYS A 27 -8.14 -23.87 29.57
C LYS A 27 -7.07 -23.41 28.59
N LEU A 28 -5.95 -24.15 28.53
CA LEU A 28 -4.85 -23.87 27.61
C LEU A 28 -5.26 -24.12 26.17
N GLU A 29 -5.97 -25.22 25.89
CA GLU A 29 -6.54 -25.51 24.58
C GLU A 29 -7.62 -24.50 24.19
N LEU A 30 -8.53 -24.11 25.10
CA LEU A 30 -9.54 -23.07 24.83
C LEU A 30 -8.93 -21.69 24.58
N LYS A 31 -7.84 -21.34 25.29
CA LYS A 31 -7.07 -20.12 25.00
C LYS A 31 -6.40 -20.23 23.63
N LEU A 32 -5.78 -21.37 23.33
CA LEU A 32 -5.12 -21.60 22.05
C LEU A 32 -6.11 -21.54 20.89
N ASP A 33 -7.31 -22.09 21.05
CA ASP A 33 -8.41 -22.03 20.10
C ASP A 33 -9.01 -20.63 19.96
N SER A 34 -9.07 -19.85 21.05
CA SER A 34 -9.53 -18.45 20.99
C SER A 34 -8.53 -17.53 20.29
N ILE A 35 -7.22 -17.78 20.47
CA ILE A 35 -6.13 -17.06 19.78
C ILE A 35 -6.06 -17.53 18.32
N THR A 36 -6.34 -18.81 18.06
CA THR A 36 -6.37 -19.43 16.72
C THR A 36 -7.70 -19.23 16.01
N SER A 37 -8.72 -18.65 16.67
CA SER A 37 -10.07 -18.47 16.13
C SER A 37 -10.05 -17.48 14.97
N LYS A 38 -9.79 -18.07 13.80
CA LYS A 38 -9.88 -17.59 12.42
C LYS A 38 -10.52 -16.21 12.32
N THR A 39 -9.68 -15.17 12.31
CA THR A 39 -10.05 -13.84 11.82
C THR A 39 -10.52 -14.02 10.38
N ARG A 40 -11.84 -14.05 10.16
CA ARG A 40 -12.40 -14.08 8.83
C ARG A 40 -11.95 -12.80 8.14
N THR A 41 -10.96 -12.91 7.27
CA THR A 41 -10.45 -11.76 6.54
C THR A 41 -11.59 -11.22 5.68
N PRO A 42 -12.09 -10.01 5.93
CA PRO A 42 -13.23 -9.49 5.19
C PRO A 42 -12.81 -9.33 3.72
N CYS A 43 -13.76 -9.47 2.80
CA CYS A 43 -13.53 -9.24 1.36
C CYS A 43 -12.82 -7.89 1.11
N PHE A 44 -13.07 -6.91 1.98
CA PHE A 44 -12.38 -5.62 2.02
C PHE A 44 -10.84 -5.71 2.01
N VAL A 45 -10.23 -6.67 2.72
CA VAL A 45 -8.76 -6.82 2.76
C VAL A 45 -8.22 -7.33 1.42
N TYR A 46 -8.96 -8.18 0.71
CA TYR A 46 -8.59 -8.61 -0.64
C TYR A 46 -8.59 -7.45 -1.62
N VAL A 47 -9.64 -6.61 -1.57
CA VAL A 47 -9.73 -5.40 -2.39
C VAL A 47 -8.59 -4.44 -2.07
N LEU A 48 -8.33 -4.18 -0.78
CA LEU A 48 -7.24 -3.29 -0.35
C LEU A 48 -5.87 -3.81 -0.79
N THR A 49 -5.63 -5.11 -0.67
CA THR A 49 -4.37 -5.74 -1.10
C THR A 49 -4.20 -5.65 -2.62
N PHE A 50 -5.28 -5.84 -3.39
CA PHE A 50 -5.26 -5.70 -4.84
C PHE A 50 -4.90 -4.28 -5.28
N PHE A 51 -5.56 -3.26 -4.72
CA PHE A 51 -5.22 -1.86 -5.02
C PHE A 51 -3.83 -1.47 -4.51
N SER A 52 -3.38 -2.02 -3.38
CA SER A 52 -2.02 -1.83 -2.88
C SER A 52 -0.98 -2.43 -3.83
N ALA A 53 -1.25 -3.63 -4.37
CA ALA A 53 -0.40 -4.28 -5.35
C ALA A 53 -0.36 -3.50 -6.67
N LEU A 54 -1.51 -3.02 -7.16
CA LEU A 54 -1.59 -2.14 -8.34
C LEU A 54 -0.78 -0.86 -8.14
N GLY A 55 -0.83 -0.25 -6.96
CA GLY A 55 -0.05 0.94 -6.65
C GLY A 55 1.46 0.70 -6.70
N GLY A 56 1.93 -0.46 -6.25
CA GLY A 56 3.34 -0.87 -6.38
C GLY A 56 3.73 -1.21 -7.82
N PHE A 57 2.82 -1.87 -8.55
CA PHE A 57 3.00 -2.20 -9.97
C PHE A 57 3.11 -0.94 -10.84
N LEU A 58 2.22 0.04 -10.66
CA LEU A 58 2.26 1.32 -11.40
C LEU A 58 3.54 2.11 -11.13
N PHE A 59 4.01 2.10 -9.88
CA PHE A 59 5.26 2.74 -9.50
C PHE A 59 6.47 2.11 -10.22
N GLY A 60 6.52 0.78 -10.27
CA GLY A 60 7.55 0.05 -11.02
C GLY A 60 7.46 0.31 -12.53
N TYR A 61 6.24 0.37 -13.07
CA TYR A 61 5.99 0.67 -14.48
C TYR A 61 6.51 2.05 -14.87
N ASP A 62 6.21 3.12 -14.11
CA ASP A 62 6.70 4.48 -14.44
C ASP A 62 8.23 4.58 -14.35
N THR A 63 8.82 3.95 -13.34
CA THR A 63 10.28 3.90 -13.19
C THR A 63 10.93 3.14 -14.35
N GLY A 64 10.28 2.09 -14.87
CA GLY A 64 10.73 1.36 -16.05
C GLY A 64 10.58 2.16 -17.34
N VAL A 65 9.40 2.78 -17.55
CA VAL A 65 9.11 3.59 -18.74
C VAL A 65 10.03 4.80 -18.83
N ILE A 66 10.29 5.51 -17.73
CA ILE A 66 11.23 6.64 -17.77
C ILE A 66 12.64 6.16 -18.13
N SER A 67 13.11 5.03 -17.57
CA SER A 67 14.45 4.51 -17.85
C SER A 67 14.62 4.22 -19.35
N GLY A 68 13.61 3.62 -19.99
CA GLY A 68 13.58 3.41 -21.43
C GLY A 68 13.43 4.70 -22.25
N ALA A 69 12.54 5.60 -21.84
CA ALA A 69 12.26 6.86 -22.53
C ALA A 69 13.45 7.84 -22.47
N MET A 70 14.25 7.78 -21.40
CA MET A 70 15.38 8.68 -21.18
C MET A 70 16.44 8.58 -22.30
N ILE A 71 16.62 7.38 -22.87
CA ILE A 71 17.54 7.16 -24.00
C ILE A 71 17.10 7.98 -25.23
N ILE A 72 15.78 8.04 -25.46
CA ILE A 72 15.17 8.76 -26.59
C ILE A 72 15.13 10.26 -26.31
N LEU A 73 14.73 10.66 -25.09
CA LEU A 73 14.71 12.04 -24.62
C LEU A 73 16.09 12.69 -24.72
N ARG A 74 17.17 11.96 -24.40
CA ARG A 74 18.55 12.45 -24.56
C ARG A 74 18.86 12.83 -26.01
N ARG A 75 18.41 12.04 -26.99
CA ARG A 75 18.61 12.34 -28.42
C ARG A 75 17.73 13.48 -28.91
N HIS A 76 16.46 13.52 -28.47
CA HIS A 76 15.50 14.53 -28.92
C HIS A 76 15.73 15.93 -28.33
N PHE A 77 16.07 16.02 -27.04
CA PHE A 77 16.25 17.30 -26.35
C PHE A 77 17.72 17.72 -26.20
N SER A 78 18.66 16.96 -26.76
CA SER A 78 20.11 17.16 -26.58
C SER A 78 20.49 17.34 -25.10
N LEU A 79 19.84 16.61 -24.20
CA LEU A 79 20.05 16.74 -22.76
C LEU A 79 21.46 16.28 -22.41
N SER A 80 22.23 17.15 -21.75
CA SER A 80 23.50 16.78 -21.13
C SER A 80 23.27 15.68 -20.09
N SER A 81 24.24 14.78 -19.91
CA SER A 81 24.18 13.70 -18.93
C SER A 81 23.83 14.21 -17.52
N LEU A 82 24.32 15.41 -17.16
CA LEU A 82 23.99 16.09 -15.91
C LEU A 82 22.49 16.33 -15.73
N TRP A 83 21.77 16.71 -16.79
CA TRP A 83 20.33 16.98 -16.71
C TRP A 83 19.52 15.71 -16.49
N GLN A 84 19.93 14.60 -17.11
CA GLN A 84 19.30 13.30 -16.90
C GLN A 84 19.42 12.85 -15.44
N GLU A 85 20.63 12.95 -14.88
CA GLU A 85 20.87 12.62 -13.47
C GLU A 85 20.10 13.55 -12.52
N LEU A 86 20.00 14.83 -12.86
CA LEU A 86 19.24 15.81 -12.08
C LEU A 86 17.74 15.47 -12.07
N VAL A 87 17.18 15.08 -13.21
CA VAL A 87 15.78 14.65 -13.33
C VAL A 87 15.48 13.40 -12.50
N VAL A 88 16.40 12.43 -12.48
CA VAL A 88 16.22 11.21 -11.68
C VAL A 88 16.40 11.51 -10.19
N SER A 89 17.48 12.19 -9.81
CA SER A 89 17.79 12.50 -8.41
C SER A 89 16.75 13.40 -7.74
N VAL A 90 16.20 14.40 -8.45
CA VAL A 90 15.14 15.26 -7.88
C VAL A 90 13.87 14.47 -7.58
N THR A 91 13.58 13.44 -8.39
CA THR A 91 12.42 12.56 -8.16
C THR A 91 12.60 11.77 -6.87
N LEU A 92 13.79 11.19 -6.64
CA LEU A 92 14.10 10.48 -5.40
C LEU A 92 14.13 11.43 -4.19
N ALA A 93 14.71 12.62 -4.34
CA ALA A 93 14.75 13.62 -3.28
C ALA A 93 13.34 14.06 -2.88
N ALA A 94 12.48 14.36 -3.86
CA ALA A 94 11.08 14.67 -3.61
C ALA A 94 10.38 13.48 -2.93
N ALA A 95 10.53 12.26 -3.45
CA ALA A 95 9.93 11.07 -2.83
C ALA A 95 10.38 10.86 -1.38
N ALA A 96 11.64 11.11 -1.04
CA ALA A 96 12.14 11.02 0.33
C ALA A 96 11.50 12.06 1.25
N VAL A 97 11.43 13.33 0.81
CA VAL A 97 10.80 14.41 1.58
C VAL A 97 9.32 14.11 1.79
N PHE A 98 8.62 13.71 0.73
CA PHE A 98 7.20 13.40 0.80
C PHE A 98 6.92 12.13 1.59
N ALA A 99 7.79 11.11 1.58
CA ALA A 99 7.61 9.91 2.41
C ALA A 99 7.62 10.21 3.92
N LEU A 100 8.47 11.15 4.35
CA LEU A 100 8.48 11.61 5.75
C LEU A 100 7.15 12.28 6.13
N VAL A 101 6.63 13.13 5.24
CA VAL A 101 5.34 13.83 5.45
C VAL A 101 4.16 12.86 5.32
N GLY A 102 4.21 11.97 4.33
CA GLY A 102 3.20 10.97 3.98
C GLY A 102 3.02 9.94 5.07
N GLY A 103 4.10 9.52 5.74
CA GLY A 103 4.04 8.66 6.93
C GLY A 103 3.22 9.29 8.06
N CYS A 104 3.48 10.56 8.40
CA CYS A 104 2.67 11.28 9.39
C CYS A 104 1.21 11.49 8.92
N LEU A 105 1.00 11.69 7.63
CA LEU A 105 -0.34 11.86 7.04
C LEU A 105 -1.13 10.54 7.06
N ASN A 106 -0.45 9.42 6.85
CA ASN A 106 -0.99 8.06 6.88
C ASN A 106 -1.54 7.70 8.26
N ASP A 107 -0.84 8.11 9.32
CA ASP A 107 -1.27 7.88 10.70
C ASP A 107 -2.51 8.71 11.08
N ARG A 108 -2.73 9.86 10.44
CA ARG A 108 -3.86 10.77 10.72
C ARG A 108 -5.10 10.54 9.85
N LEU A 109 -4.93 10.30 8.55
CA LEU A 109 -6.02 10.22 7.56
C LEU A 109 -6.44 8.76 7.23
N GLY A 110 -5.67 7.79 7.74
CA GLY A 110 -5.88 6.38 7.48
C GLY A 110 -5.33 5.92 6.12
N ARG A 111 -4.86 4.67 6.10
CA ARG A 111 -4.12 4.06 4.98
C ARG A 111 -4.82 4.11 3.62
N ARG A 112 -6.15 4.01 3.60
CA ARG A 112 -6.94 4.00 2.36
C ARG A 112 -6.96 5.36 1.68
N THR A 113 -7.16 6.43 2.44
CA THR A 113 -7.28 7.79 1.92
C THR A 113 -5.96 8.25 1.32
N VAL A 114 -4.84 7.94 2.01
CA VAL A 114 -3.49 8.32 1.56
C VAL A 114 -3.09 7.60 0.26
N ILE A 115 -3.40 6.31 0.13
CA ILE A 115 -3.13 5.57 -1.13
C ILE A 115 -3.94 6.17 -2.29
N MET A 116 -5.20 6.56 -2.04
CA MET A 116 -6.07 7.11 -3.08
C MET A 116 -5.63 8.52 -3.50
N SER A 117 -5.30 9.40 -2.55
CA SER A 117 -4.78 10.75 -2.85
C SER A 117 -3.43 10.70 -3.55
N ALA A 118 -2.53 9.81 -3.13
CA ALA A 118 -1.24 9.60 -3.77
C ALA A 118 -1.38 9.16 -5.23
N SER A 119 -2.35 8.28 -5.52
CA SER A 119 -2.64 7.82 -6.88
C SER A 119 -3.15 8.96 -7.77
N ILE A 120 -3.95 9.89 -7.24
CA ILE A 120 -4.43 11.07 -7.97
C ILE A 120 -3.25 12.01 -8.29
N ILE A 121 -2.42 12.32 -7.30
CA ILE A 121 -1.24 13.18 -7.47
C ILE A 121 -0.30 12.59 -8.53
N PHE A 122 -0.06 11.28 -8.46
CA PHE A 122 0.75 10.56 -9.43
C PHE A 122 0.17 10.64 -10.85
N CYS A 123 -1.14 10.44 -11.00
CA CYS A 123 -1.82 10.51 -12.30
C CYS A 123 -1.72 11.92 -12.90
N VAL A 124 -1.95 12.96 -12.11
CA VAL A 124 -1.80 14.36 -12.54
C VAL A 124 -0.35 14.65 -12.95
N GLY A 125 0.63 14.19 -12.17
CA GLY A 125 2.05 14.33 -12.50
C GLY A 125 2.42 13.63 -13.82
N ALA A 126 1.88 12.44 -14.07
CA ALA A 126 2.11 11.69 -15.31
C ALA A 126 1.54 12.42 -16.53
N VAL A 127 0.31 12.94 -16.42
CA VAL A 127 -0.32 13.74 -17.49
C VAL A 127 0.48 15.01 -17.76
N CYS A 128 0.91 15.72 -16.72
CA CYS A 128 1.77 16.91 -16.87
C CYS A 128 3.07 16.60 -17.62
N MET A 129 3.70 15.46 -17.35
CA MET A 129 4.91 15.05 -18.08
C MET A 129 4.62 14.62 -19.52
N GLY A 130 3.49 13.96 -19.77
CA GLY A 130 3.08 13.59 -21.12
C GLY A 130 2.85 14.78 -22.05
N ILE A 131 2.42 15.92 -21.49
CA ILE A 131 2.18 17.18 -22.24
C ILE A 131 3.45 18.07 -22.24
N SER A 132 4.53 17.67 -21.56
CA SER A 132 5.70 18.54 -21.40
C SER A 132 6.44 18.76 -22.72
N ILE A 133 6.59 20.04 -23.10
CA ILE A 133 7.30 20.49 -24.31
C ILE A 133 8.73 20.92 -23.96
N ASP A 134 8.96 21.34 -22.71
CA ASP A 134 10.23 21.85 -22.21
C ASP A 134 10.85 20.97 -21.12
N LYS A 135 12.20 20.93 -21.08
CA LYS A 135 12.98 20.22 -20.05
C LYS A 135 12.66 20.65 -18.61
N TYR A 136 12.30 21.92 -18.41
CA TYR A 136 11.89 22.45 -17.10
C TYR A 136 10.51 21.94 -16.68
N MET A 137 9.58 21.82 -17.63
CA MET A 137 8.24 21.29 -17.38
C MET A 137 8.31 19.80 -17.04
N LEU A 138 9.19 19.05 -17.70
CA LEU A 138 9.51 17.66 -17.37
C LEU A 138 10.09 17.53 -15.95
N LEU A 139 11.01 18.43 -15.56
CA LEU A 139 11.57 18.48 -14.20
C LEU A 139 10.49 18.76 -13.14
N THR A 140 9.59 19.71 -13.39
CA THR A 140 8.49 20.01 -12.46
C THR A 140 7.51 18.85 -12.32
N GLY A 141 7.16 18.17 -13.42
CA GLY A 141 6.31 16.97 -13.38
C GLY A 141 6.93 15.82 -12.58
N ARG A 142 8.26 15.71 -12.57
CA ARG A 142 9.02 14.73 -11.78
C ARG A 142 8.97 15.01 -10.28
N ILE A 143 8.99 16.27 -9.88
CA ILE A 143 8.77 16.67 -8.48
C ILE A 143 7.35 16.30 -8.04
N VAL A 144 6.35 16.56 -8.88
CA VAL A 144 4.94 16.22 -8.61
C VAL A 144 4.73 14.72 -8.50
N ILE A 145 5.33 13.92 -9.39
CA ILE A 145 5.30 12.45 -9.27
C ILE A 145 6.03 11.97 -8.02
N GLY A 146 7.18 12.56 -7.68
CA GLY A 146 7.90 12.26 -6.43
C GLY A 146 7.01 12.43 -5.21
N ALA A 147 6.15 13.45 -5.20
CA ALA A 147 5.16 13.66 -4.15
C ALA A 147 4.10 12.55 -4.06
N GLY A 148 3.67 12.00 -5.20
CA GLY A 148 2.74 10.86 -5.23
C GLY A 148 3.37 9.52 -4.81
N ILE A 149 4.70 9.40 -4.88
CA ILE A 149 5.44 8.18 -4.51
C ILE A 149 5.72 8.13 -3.01
N GLY A 150 6.00 9.28 -2.39
CA GLY A 150 6.27 9.40 -0.95
C GLY A 150 5.01 9.30 -0.10
N LYS A 151 4.43 8.10 0.01
CA LYS A 151 3.21 7.77 0.77
C LYS A 151 3.47 6.71 1.83
#